data_AF-A0A938D0N2-F1
#
_entry.id   AF-A0A938D0N2-F1
#
_cell.length_a   1.000
_cell.length_b   1.000
_cell.length_c   1.000
_cell.angle_alpha   90.00
_cell.angle_beta   90.00
_cell.angle_gamma   90.00
#
_symmetry.space_group_name_H-M   'P 1'
#
loop_
_entity.id
_entity.type
_entity.pdbx_description
1 polymer ?
#
loop_
_entity_poly.entity_id
_entity_poly.type
_entity_poly.pdbx_seq_one_letter_code
_entity_poly.pdbx_strand_id
1 'polypeptide(L)'
;MRFACDTGGTFTDLIVEDDAQTLRMYKAATTPGDPVQGVLDALALAAADFGLSLPEMLARGDMLIHGTTHAINAVITGNTARTAFLAT
;
A
#
# COMPACT_ATOMS: atom_id res chain seq x y z
N MET A 1 -4.25 14.76 -6.17
CA MET A 1 -4.68 13.60 -5.33
C MET A 1 -3.51 13.04 -4.53
N ARG A 2 -3.75 12.61 -3.29
CA ARG A 2 -2.73 11.99 -2.43
C ARG A 2 -3.20 10.60 -2.01
N PHE A 3 -2.27 9.66 -2.00
CA PHE A 3 -2.54 8.26 -1.71
C PHE A 3 -1.80 7.85 -0.44
N ALA A 4 -2.45 7.12 0.47
CA ALA A 4 -1.79 6.49 1.61
C ALA A 4 -2.21 5.03 1.70
N CYS A 5 -1.26 4.10 1.55
CA CYS A 5 -1.54 2.67 1.66
C CYS A 5 -0.93 2.07 2.92
N ASP A 6 -1.60 1.07 3.48
CA ASP A 6 -1.05 0.20 4.53
C ASP A 6 -1.11 -1.26 4.07
N THR A 7 0.02 -1.97 4.22
CA THR A 7 0.22 -3.33 3.72
C THR A 7 0.69 -4.30 4.81
N GLY A 8 0.26 -5.56 4.71
CA GLY A 8 0.88 -6.69 5.40
C GLY A 8 -0.09 -7.70 6.01
N GLY A 9 -1.24 -7.25 6.53
CA GLY A 9 -2.27 -8.12 7.09
C GLY A 9 -3.10 -8.85 6.04
N THR A 10 -4.33 -9.27 6.39
CA THR A 10 -5.26 -9.91 5.45
C THR A 10 -5.66 -9.00 4.27
N PHE A 11 -5.63 -7.69 4.48
CA PHE A 11 -6.03 -6.70 3.50
C PHE A 11 -4.96 -5.62 3.34
N THR A 12 -4.93 -5.05 2.14
CA THR A 12 -4.24 -3.81 1.82
C THR A 12 -5.26 -2.67 1.86
N ASP A 13 -5.00 -1.71 2.74
CA ASP A 13 -5.85 -0.56 2.95
C ASP A 13 -5.30 0.63 2.15
N LEU A 14 -6.18 1.42 1.53
CA LEU A 14 -5.82 2.62 0.77
C LEU A 14 -6.73 3.78 1.17
N ILE A 15 -6.14 4.90 1.56
CA ILE A 15 -6.80 6.19 1.67
C ILE A 15 -6.44 7.05 0.46
N VAL A 16 -7.44 7.71 -0.10
CA VAL A 16 -7.28 8.69 -1.18
C VAL A 16 -7.83 10.03 -0.71
N GLU A 17 -6.99 11.06 -0.73
CA GLU A 17 -7.40 12.47 -0.64
C GLU A 17 -7.56 13.01 -2.07
N ASP A 18 -8.79 13.35 -2.46
CA ASP A 18 -9.08 13.92 -3.77
C ASP A 18 -8.80 15.43 -3.84
N ASP A 19 -8.97 16.02 -5.03
CA ASP A 19 -8.67 17.44 -5.25
C ASP A 19 -9.66 18.38 -4.53
N ALA A 20 -10.77 17.86 -4.01
CA ALA A 20 -11.72 18.57 -3.15
C ALA A 20 -11.40 18.36 -1.65
N GLN A 21 -10.23 17.80 -1.33
CA GLN A 21 -9.79 17.44 0.03
C GLN A 21 -10.72 16.45 0.73
N THR A 22 -11.46 15.65 -0.04
CA THR A 22 -12.32 14.60 0.51
C THR A 22 -11.52 13.31 0.64
N LEU A 23 -11.66 12.65 1.79
CA LEU A 23 -11.03 11.36 2.06
C LEU A 23 -11.96 10.21 1.69
N ARG A 24 -11.43 9.25 0.93
CA ARG A 24 -12.09 7.97 0.62
C ARG A 24 -11.21 6.80 1.01
N MET A 25 -11.82 5.70 1.43
CA MET A 25 -11.13 4.49 1.86
C MET A 25 -11.49 3.33 0.94
N TYR A 26 -10.47 2.58 0.54
CA TYR A 26 -10.57 1.39 -0.29
C TYR A 26 -9.82 0.24 0.40
N LYS A 27 -10.28 -0.98 0.15
CA LYS A 27 -9.73 -2.18 0.76
C LYS A 27 -9.68 -3.29 -0.28
N ALA A 28 -8.49 -3.84 -0.48
CA ALA A 28 -8.26 -5.00 -1.33
C ALA A 28 -7.68 -6.14 -0.50
N ALA A 29 -7.85 -7.39 -0.93
CA ALA A 29 -7.16 -8.51 -0.31
C ALA A 29 -5.65 -8.32 -0.47
N THR A 30 -4.87 -8.59 0.58
CA THR A 30 -3.41 -8.63 0.44
C THR A 30 -3.05 -9.82 -0.43
N THR A 31 -2.07 -9.63 -1.31
CA THR A 31 -1.45 -10.72 -2.08
C THR A 31 -0.13 -11.09 -1.39
N PRO A 32 -0.05 -12.13 -0.54
CA PRO A 32 1.11 -12.32 0.34
C PRO A 32 2.41 -12.63 -0.41
N GLY A 33 2.30 -13.28 -1.58
CA GLY A 33 3.44 -13.56 -2.45
C GLY A 33 3.87 -12.36 -3.31
N ASP A 34 3.03 -11.33 -3.40
CA ASP A 34 3.31 -10.08 -4.12
C ASP A 34 2.54 -8.91 -3.46
N PRO A 35 3.07 -8.34 -2.37
CA PRO A 35 2.42 -7.25 -1.67
C PRO A 35 2.16 -6.01 -2.54
N VAL A 36 2.96 -5.82 -3.60
CA VAL A 36 2.78 -4.73 -4.56
C VAL A 36 1.46 -4.90 -5.30
N GLN A 37 1.11 -6.13 -5.69
CA GLN A 37 -0.16 -6.42 -6.33
C GLN A 37 -1.35 -5.99 -5.47
N GLY A 38 -1.32 -6.23 -4.15
CA GLY A 38 -2.39 -5.80 -3.25
C GLY A 38 -2.60 -4.27 -3.24
N VAL A 39 -1.52 -3.49 -3.36
CA VAL A 39 -1.59 -2.03 -3.48
C VAL A 39 -2.17 -1.61 -4.83
N LEU A 40 -1.76 -2.27 -5.92
CA LEU A 40 -2.29 -2.00 -7.26
C LEU A 40 -3.79 -2.33 -7.35
N ASP A 41 -4.23 -3.41 -6.71
CA ASP A 41 -5.64 -3.79 -6.65
C ASP A 41 -6.47 -2.74 -5.90
N ALA A 42 -5.97 -2.22 -4.77
CA ALA A 42 -6.63 -1.15 -4.04
C ALA A 42 -6.71 0.15 -4.85
N LEU A 43 -5.65 0.50 -5.58
CA LEU A 43 -5.63 1.66 -6.49
C LEU A 43 -6.59 1.48 -7.67
N ALA A 44 -6.72 0.26 -8.21
CA ALA A 44 -7.66 -0.04 -9.28
C ALA A 44 -9.12 0.11 -8.82
N LEU A 45 -9.45 -0.32 -7.59
CA LEU A 45 -10.76 -0.10 -6.97
C LEU A 45 -11.06 1.39 -6.84
N ALA A 46 -10.09 2.18 -6.38
CA ALA A 46 -10.23 3.63 -6.28
C ALA A 46 -10.46 4.28 -7.65
N ALA A 47 -9.64 3.94 -8.65
CA ALA A 47 -9.78 4.49 -10.00
C ALA A 47 -11.18 4.23 -10.57
N ALA A 48 -11.70 3.00 -10.40
CA ALA A 48 -13.05 2.65 -10.84
C ALA A 48 -14.15 3.47 -10.13
N ASP A 49 -14.04 3.69 -8.81
CA ASP A 49 -14.99 4.51 -8.04
C ASP A 49 -14.97 5.99 -8.47
N PHE A 50 -13.80 6.52 -8.85
CA PHE A 50 -13.68 7.86 -9.42
C PHE A 50 -14.07 7.94 -10.90
N GLY A 51 -14.40 6.82 -11.55
CA GLY A 51 -14.71 6.77 -12.99
C GLY A 51 -13.51 7.06 -13.88
N LEU A 52 -12.30 6.76 -13.42
CA LEU A 52 -11.04 6.99 -14.13
C LEU A 52 -10.37 5.66 -14.47
N SER A 53 -9.52 5.66 -15.50
CA SER A 53 -8.52 4.61 -15.62
C SER A 53 -7.44 4.78 -14.55
N LEU A 54 -6.78 3.68 -14.19
CA LEU A 54 -5.67 3.72 -13.23
C LEU A 54 -4.54 4.70 -13.66
N PRO A 55 -4.08 4.72 -14.92
CA PRO A 55 -3.09 5.70 -15.37
C PRO A 55 -3.54 7.16 -15.21
N GLU A 56 -4.81 7.47 -15.50
CA GLU A 56 -5.34 8.83 -15.33
C GLU A 56 -5.38 9.24 -13.87
N MET A 57 -5.79 8.34 -12.97
CA MET A 57 -5.80 8.62 -11.53
C MET A 57 -4.37 8.82 -11.01
N LEU A 58 -3.41 7.97 -11.41
CA LEU A 58 -2.02 8.08 -11.00
C LEU A 58 -1.36 9.36 -11.53
N ALA A 59 -1.71 9.81 -12.74
CA ALA A 59 -1.23 11.08 -13.30
C ALA A 59 -1.70 12.31 -12.50
N ARG A 60 -2.81 12.20 -11.75
CA ARG A 60 -3.32 13.22 -10.83
C ARG A 60 -2.72 13.10 -9.41
N GLY A 61 -1.92 12.07 -9.17
CA GLY A 61 -1.23 11.83 -7.91
C GLY A 61 0.02 12.67 -7.77
N ASP A 62 0.21 13.35 -6.64
CA ASP A 62 1.44 14.07 -6.32
C ASP A 62 2.23 13.45 -5.15
N MET A 63 1.59 12.55 -4.39
CA MET A 63 2.19 11.88 -3.24
C MET A 63 1.61 10.49 -3.03
N LEU A 64 2.50 9.53 -2.75
CA LEU A 64 2.17 8.21 -2.23
C LEU A 64 2.87 8.01 -0.88
N ILE A 65 2.08 7.81 0.17
CA ILE A 65 2.54 7.44 1.51
C ILE A 65 2.39 5.93 1.62
N HIS A 66 3.50 5.23 1.83
CA HIS A 66 3.51 3.76 1.95
C HIS A 66 3.80 3.35 3.40
N GLY A 67 2.77 2.90 4.10
CA GLY A 67 2.85 2.19 5.36
C GLY A 67 2.92 0.69 5.13
N THR A 68 3.72 0.01 5.94
CA THR A 68 3.78 -1.46 5.91
C THR A 68 4.15 -2.04 7.27
N THR A 69 3.61 -3.23 7.54
CA THR A 69 3.95 -4.05 8.69
C THR A 69 4.92 -5.19 8.35
N HIS A 70 5.36 -5.32 7.09
CA HIS A 70 6.24 -6.42 6.66
C HIS A 70 7.55 -6.48 7.48
N ALA A 71 8.20 -5.34 7.71
CA ALA A 71 9.46 -5.29 8.45
C ALA A 71 9.30 -5.74 9.91
N ILE A 72 8.28 -5.23 10.61
CA ILE A 72 8.05 -5.59 12.01
C ILE A 72 7.60 -7.05 12.15
N ASN A 73 6.78 -7.55 11.21
CA ASN A 73 6.37 -8.95 11.19
C ASN A 73 7.56 -9.90 10.95
N ALA A 74 8.52 -9.52 10.10
CA ALA A 74 9.75 -10.29 9.92
C ALA A 74 10.54 -10.43 11.23
N VAL A 75 10.68 -9.34 12.00
CA VAL A 75 11.35 -9.36 13.31
C VAL A 75 10.59 -10.23 14.31
N ILE A 76 9.27 -10.06 14.44
CA ILE A 76 8.44 -10.79 15.42
C ILE A 76 8.41 -12.28 15.13
N THR A 77 8.35 -12.68 13.86
CA THR A 77 8.26 -14.10 13.45
C THR A 77 9.61 -14.78 13.28
N GLY A 78 10.71 -14.03 13.45
CA GLY A 78 12.06 -14.53 13.20
C GLY A 78 12.38 -14.81 11.72
N ASN A 79 11.52 -14.35 10.80
CA ASN A 79 11.72 -14.47 9.36
C ASN A 79 12.57 -13.32 8.80
N THR A 80 13.73 -13.10 9.41
CA THR A 80 14.71 -12.09 8.97
C THR A 80 15.81 -12.74 8.14
N ALA A 81 16.57 -11.93 7.40
CA ALA A 81 17.73 -12.42 6.68
C ALA A 81 18.78 -12.96 7.65
N ARG A 82 19.46 -14.05 7.29
CA ARG A 82 20.62 -14.56 8.04
C ARG A 82 21.68 -13.47 8.13
N THR A 83 21.99 -13.05 9.36
CA THR A 83 22.85 -11.90 9.63
C THR A 83 23.94 -12.30 10.65
N ALA A 84 25.16 -11.81 10.47
CA ALA A 84 26.26 -11.96 11.42
C ALA A 84 26.65 -10.59 11.99
N PHE A 85 26.97 -10.55 13.29
CA PHE A 85 27.48 -9.36 13.97
C PHE A 85 28.95 -9.61 14.36
N LEU A 86 29.85 -8.72 13.95
CA LEU A 86 31.28 -8.76 14.24
C LEU A 86 31.65 -7.48 15.01
N ALA A 87 32.24 -7.63 16.20
CA ALA A 87 32.70 -6.54 17.04
C ALA A 87 34.11 -6.83 17.56
N THR A 88 34.84 -5.77 17.92
CA THR A 88 36.20 -5.82 18.48
C THR A 88 36.23 -6.36 19.91
#